data_AF-R4W7V1-F1
#
_entry.id   AF-R4W7V1-F1
#
_cell.length_a   1.000
_cell.length_b   1.000
_cell.length_c   1.000
_cell.angle_alpha   90.00
_cell.angle_beta   90.00
_cell.angle_gamma   90.00
#
_symmetry.space_group_name_H-M   'P 1'
#
loop_
_entity.id
_entity.type
_entity.pdbx_description
1 polymer ?
#
loop_
_entity_poly.entity_id
_entity_poly.type
_entity_poly.pdbx_seq_one_letter_code
_entity_poly.pdbx_strand_id
1 'polypeptide(L)'
;MSEHSGGRDHDAPGAAVDVLVPVAPSATLRETVEYVVDSTLERVESAAGGSSSDEDSGPQADSRPSDAPDAETPPAPASPPPAIHFVYVHAPDEFDPDDETPALDDADELLDRVRVWAEEDAGGEEYLDVHTGHVGSDRYLFSPADVAAALIDAARERGVERIVLDPEYDPGVGAPLLRPLTYELSRDSTLTIEEAPVQQQVRRAPLVGRSSARRIGTLLGLSFLFYQVLAGAFSAFDLVTGGITAIVVAGSLSRISFGRDPTLTDTPLRVARGILYLPYLFWEILVANVAVAAVILDPRRVIDPQMTRIRPAVYGALPITSLANSITLTPGTLTVRVQGRELLVHTLIPGAREDLFDGSLERAIRFVFYGRRAMRIDSLRDRDAAEVVTGPAPSTDASRVDGQDGSGGDQQ
;
A
#
# COMPACT_ATOMS: atom_id res chain seq x y z
N MET A 1 42.31 -49.51 1.35
CA MET A 1 42.35 -48.05 1.53
C MET A 1 41.04 -47.54 0.97
N SER A 2 39.87 -47.66 1.62
CA SER A 2 39.49 -47.62 3.05
C SER A 2 39.81 -46.27 3.69
N GLU A 3 38.81 -45.40 3.72
CA GLU A 3 38.50 -44.24 4.59
C GLU A 3 37.20 -43.65 3.98
N HIS A 4 35.98 -43.84 4.47
CA HIS A 4 35.32 -43.68 5.78
C HIS A 4 35.20 -42.22 6.27
N SER A 5 34.00 -41.90 6.78
CA SER A 5 33.56 -40.67 7.45
C SER A 5 32.91 -39.61 6.53
N GLY A 6 31.66 -39.20 6.71
CA GLY A 6 30.67 -39.57 7.71
C GLY A 6 29.34 -38.93 7.31
N GLY A 7 28.26 -39.72 7.41
CA GLY A 7 26.90 -39.21 7.39
C GLY A 7 26.72 -38.24 8.54
N ARG A 8 26.19 -37.06 8.25
CA ARG A 8 25.44 -36.30 9.24
C ARG A 8 23.99 -36.66 9.00
N ASP A 9 23.47 -37.49 9.89
CA ASP A 9 22.06 -37.54 10.21
C ASP A 9 21.62 -36.10 10.46
N HIS A 10 20.77 -35.58 9.57
CA HIS A 10 19.91 -34.48 9.93
C HIS A 10 18.91 -35.06 10.91
N ASP A 11 19.27 -34.94 12.19
CA ASP A 11 18.34 -35.05 13.31
C ASP A 11 17.17 -34.14 12.99
N ALA A 12 16.00 -34.73 12.76
CA ALA A 12 14.76 -34.02 12.50
C ALA A 12 14.32 -33.36 13.81
N PRO A 13 14.32 -32.03 13.93
CA PRO A 13 13.58 -31.39 15.00
C PRO A 13 12.08 -31.55 14.66
N GLY A 14 11.30 -32.11 15.58
CA GLY A 14 9.85 -32.19 15.46
C GLY A 14 9.30 -30.81 15.09
N ALA A 15 8.70 -30.72 13.90
CA ALA A 15 8.29 -29.47 13.28
C ALA A 15 7.25 -28.76 14.14
N ALA A 16 7.66 -27.72 14.87
CA ALA A 16 6.75 -26.69 15.34
C ALA A 16 6.17 -26.03 14.09
N VAL A 17 4.88 -26.19 13.85
CA VAL A 17 4.17 -25.65 12.66
C VAL A 17 3.77 -24.20 12.95
N ASP A 18 4.71 -23.43 13.50
CA ASP A 18 4.45 -22.05 13.88
C ASP A 18 4.64 -21.16 12.66
N VAL A 19 3.71 -20.23 12.46
CA VAL A 19 3.68 -19.37 11.28
C VAL A 19 3.57 -17.92 11.71
N LEU A 20 4.36 -17.05 11.09
CA LEU A 20 4.28 -15.61 11.26
C LEU A 20 3.68 -14.98 10.01
N VAL A 21 2.65 -14.17 10.20
CA VAL A 21 1.92 -13.50 9.13
C VAL A 21 1.95 -12.00 9.42
N PRO A 22 2.73 -11.21 8.68
CA PRO A 22 2.64 -9.77 8.80
C PRO A 22 1.32 -9.31 8.16
N VAL A 23 0.57 -8.48 8.89
CA VAL A 23 -0.76 -8.01 8.49
C VAL A 23 -0.74 -6.51 8.22
N ALA A 24 -1.44 -6.11 7.17
CA ALA A 24 -1.69 -4.72 6.81
C ALA A 24 -3.08 -4.63 6.17
N PRO A 25 -3.73 -3.46 6.14
CA PRO A 25 -5.01 -3.30 5.48
C PRO A 25 -4.92 -3.62 3.97
N SER A 26 -5.42 -4.79 3.57
CA SER A 26 -5.41 -5.23 2.17
C SER A 26 -6.74 -5.86 1.76
N ALA A 27 -7.01 -5.92 0.46
CA ALA A 27 -8.25 -6.50 -0.05
C ALA A 27 -8.25 -8.04 -0.02
N THR A 28 -7.08 -8.65 0.11
CA THR A 28 -6.85 -10.11 0.14
C THR A 28 -6.61 -10.65 1.55
N LEU A 29 -6.57 -9.78 2.57
CA LEU A 29 -6.23 -10.16 3.93
C LEU A 29 -7.13 -11.27 4.49
N ARG A 30 -8.45 -11.24 4.23
CA ARG A 30 -9.37 -12.27 4.73
C ARG A 30 -9.05 -13.63 4.13
N GLU A 31 -8.87 -13.70 2.81
CA GLU A 31 -8.50 -14.93 2.11
C GLU A 31 -7.11 -15.42 2.54
N THR A 32 -6.17 -14.51 2.85
CA THR A 32 -4.85 -14.87 3.37
C THR A 32 -4.97 -15.49 4.76
N VAL A 33 -5.81 -14.96 5.64
CA VAL A 33 -6.07 -15.54 6.97
C VAL A 33 -6.66 -16.94 6.85
N GLU A 34 -7.69 -17.12 6.01
CA GLU A 34 -8.31 -18.43 5.74
C GLU A 34 -7.26 -19.44 5.23
N TYR A 35 -6.44 -19.04 4.25
CA TYR A 35 -5.36 -19.88 3.73
C TYR A 35 -4.33 -20.27 4.79
N VAL A 36 -3.92 -19.35 5.65
CA VAL A 36 -2.92 -19.65 6.69
C VAL A 36 -3.49 -20.66 7.69
N VAL A 37 -4.75 -20.48 8.11
CA VAL A 37 -5.43 -21.42 9.03
C VAL A 37 -5.51 -22.81 8.41
N ASP A 38 -6.09 -22.94 7.21
CA ASP A 38 -6.23 -24.22 6.50
C ASP A 38 -4.88 -24.90 6.29
N SER A 39 -3.90 -24.16 5.78
CA SER A 39 -2.57 -24.72 5.47
C SER A 39 -1.77 -25.13 6.71
N THR A 40 -2.11 -24.58 7.88
CA THR A 40 -1.50 -24.96 9.17
C THR A 40 -2.19 -26.21 9.72
N LEU A 41 -3.53 -26.28 9.67
CA LEU A 41 -4.29 -27.47 10.07
C LEU A 41 -3.93 -28.70 9.22
N GLU A 42 -3.85 -28.56 7.89
CA GLU A 42 -3.44 -29.65 6.99
C GLU A 42 -2.04 -30.21 7.32
N ARG A 43 -1.11 -29.34 7.73
CA ARG A 43 0.25 -29.75 8.11
C ARG A 43 0.28 -30.50 9.44
N VAL A 44 -0.57 -30.10 10.38
CA VAL A 44 -0.72 -30.79 11.68
C VAL A 44 -1.30 -32.18 11.47
N GLU A 45 -2.33 -32.31 10.63
CA GLU A 45 -2.91 -33.61 10.26
C GLU A 45 -1.88 -34.51 9.55
N SER A 46 -1.08 -33.94 8.64
CA SER A 46 -0.01 -34.67 7.95
C SER A 46 1.11 -35.13 8.89
N ALA A 47 1.48 -34.31 9.89
CA ALA A 47 2.46 -34.67 10.90
C ALA A 47 1.93 -35.78 11.85
N ALA A 48 0.63 -35.76 12.18
CA ALA A 48 0.00 -36.79 13.00
C ALA A 48 -0.14 -38.14 12.26
N GLY A 49 -0.50 -38.11 10.97
CA GLY A 49 -0.72 -39.30 10.13
C GLY A 49 0.55 -40.05 9.68
N GLY A 50 1.72 -39.42 9.75
CA GLY A 50 3.01 -40.04 9.40
C GLY A 50 3.54 -41.04 10.44
N SER A 51 2.91 -41.14 11.61
CA SER A 51 3.36 -42.02 12.70
C SER A 51 2.77 -43.43 12.70
N SER A 52 1.82 -43.75 11.80
CA SER A 52 1.05 -45.01 11.85
C SER A 52 1.16 -45.90 10.60
N SER A 53 2.18 -45.75 9.76
CA SER A 53 2.31 -46.51 8.52
C SER A 53 3.68 -47.16 8.32
N ASP A 54 4.19 -47.83 9.36
CA ASP A 54 5.24 -48.84 9.27
C ASP A 54 4.79 -50.11 10.03
N GLU A 55 3.80 -50.83 9.49
CA GLU A 55 3.63 -52.26 9.79
C GLU A 55 3.81 -53.09 8.52
N ASP A 56 5.00 -53.67 8.50
CA ASP A 56 5.64 -54.51 7.51
C ASP A 56 4.83 -55.77 7.16
N SER A 57 4.74 -56.05 5.86
CA SER A 57 4.23 -57.30 5.32
C SER A 57 5.40 -58.28 5.13
N GLY A 58 5.58 -59.21 6.07
CA GLY A 58 6.52 -60.33 5.96
C GLY A 58 6.08 -61.56 6.79
N PRO A 59 6.37 -62.82 6.37
CA PRO A 59 5.50 -63.97 6.67
C PRO A 59 5.86 -64.82 7.91
N GLN A 60 4.82 -65.50 8.40
CA GLN A 60 4.72 -66.52 9.48
C GLN A 60 5.97 -67.33 9.87
N ALA A 61 6.26 -67.40 11.17
CA ALA A 61 6.78 -68.60 11.85
C ALA A 61 6.52 -68.59 13.39
N ASP A 62 5.77 -69.60 13.83
CA ASP A 62 5.89 -70.42 15.06
C ASP A 62 6.00 -69.83 16.50
N SER A 63 4.92 -70.09 17.28
CA SER A 63 4.82 -70.58 18.67
C SER A 63 5.65 -70.01 19.85
N ARG A 64 4.96 -69.35 20.80
CA ARG A 64 4.76 -69.70 22.25
C ARG A 64 4.13 -68.54 23.05
N PRO A 65 3.27 -68.80 24.07
CA PRO A 65 2.76 -67.75 24.96
C PRO A 65 3.66 -67.58 26.19
N SER A 66 3.96 -66.34 26.59
CA SER A 66 4.55 -66.03 27.89
C SER A 66 3.86 -64.81 28.46
N ASP A 67 3.08 -65.03 29.52
CA ASP A 67 2.53 -64.03 30.42
C ASP A 67 3.64 -63.14 31.00
N ALA A 68 3.47 -61.82 30.92
CA ALA A 68 3.95 -60.83 31.89
C ALA A 68 3.15 -59.51 31.70
N PRO A 69 2.85 -58.76 32.79
CA PRO A 69 1.76 -57.79 32.82
C PRO A 69 2.12 -56.43 32.24
N ASP A 70 1.08 -55.72 31.78
CA ASP A 70 1.09 -54.37 31.26
C ASP A 70 1.83 -53.38 32.17
N ALA A 71 2.94 -52.84 31.67
CA ALA A 71 3.45 -51.57 32.13
C ALA A 71 2.84 -50.49 31.22
N GLU A 72 1.82 -49.80 31.72
CA GLU A 72 1.32 -48.56 31.13
C GLU A 72 2.49 -47.56 31.03
N THR A 73 3.02 -47.42 29.82
CA THR A 73 3.83 -46.27 29.43
C THR A 73 2.95 -45.02 29.57
N PRO A 74 3.33 -44.01 30.36
CA PRO A 74 2.55 -42.78 30.43
C PRO A 74 2.49 -42.15 29.03
N PRO A 75 1.35 -41.59 28.60
CA PRO A 75 1.26 -40.93 27.30
C PRO A 75 2.33 -39.83 27.24
N ALA A 76 3.08 -39.81 26.14
CA ALA A 76 4.04 -38.76 25.85
C ALA A 76 3.35 -37.39 26.01
N PRO A 77 4.03 -36.35 26.52
CA PRO A 77 3.44 -35.02 26.61
C PRO A 77 2.98 -34.61 25.21
N ALA A 78 1.69 -34.29 25.09
CA ALA A 78 1.15 -33.72 23.86
C ALA A 78 2.01 -32.52 23.48
N SER A 79 2.57 -32.53 22.28
CA SER A 79 3.27 -31.38 21.72
C SER A 79 2.35 -30.16 21.84
N PRO A 80 2.89 -28.96 22.14
CA PRO A 80 2.09 -27.75 22.17
C PRO A 80 1.33 -27.59 20.85
N PRO A 81 0.10 -27.07 20.87
CA PRO A 81 -0.64 -26.81 19.65
C PRO A 81 0.18 -25.85 18.76
N PRO A 82 0.09 -26.00 17.43
CA PRO A 82 0.71 -25.06 16.49
C PRO A 82 0.21 -23.63 16.74
N ALA A 83 1.09 -22.64 16.59
CA ALA A 83 0.77 -21.24 16.82
C ALA A 83 0.82 -20.40 15.54
N ILE A 84 -0.22 -19.60 15.29
CA ILE A 84 -0.21 -18.55 14.25
C ILE A 84 0.00 -17.20 14.91
N HIS A 85 1.05 -16.50 14.48
CA HIS A 85 1.39 -15.16 14.94
C HIS A 85 1.07 -14.12 13.86
N PHE A 86 -0.03 -13.40 14.03
CA PHE A 86 -0.35 -12.22 13.22
C PHE A 86 0.36 -10.99 13.77
N VAL A 87 1.18 -10.33 12.98
CA VAL A 87 1.96 -9.18 13.44
C VAL A 87 1.72 -7.93 12.62
N TYR A 88 1.48 -6.81 13.30
CA TYR A 88 1.42 -5.49 12.65
C TYR A 88 2.80 -4.82 12.69
N VAL A 89 3.30 -4.37 11.55
CA VAL A 89 4.58 -3.65 11.47
C VAL A 89 4.33 -2.15 11.50
N HIS A 90 4.86 -1.48 12.54
CA HIS A 90 4.77 -0.03 12.67
C HIS A 90 5.71 0.66 11.68
N ALA A 91 5.15 1.37 10.71
CA ALA A 91 5.88 2.20 9.77
C ALA A 91 5.80 3.68 10.15
N PRO A 92 6.85 4.48 9.88
CA PRO A 92 6.98 5.86 10.37
C PRO A 92 5.93 6.85 9.82
N ASP A 93 5.04 6.44 8.92
CA ASP A 93 3.92 7.26 8.44
C ASP A 93 2.70 7.25 9.41
N GLU A 94 2.76 6.45 10.49
CA GLU A 94 1.78 6.43 11.59
C GLU A 94 2.20 7.26 12.81
N PHE A 95 3.36 7.91 12.76
CA PHE A 95 3.88 8.71 13.86
C PHE A 95 3.34 10.15 13.80
N ASP A 96 2.19 10.40 14.43
CA ASP A 96 1.76 11.74 14.82
C ASP A 96 2.44 12.11 16.16
N PRO A 97 3.34 13.11 16.21
CA PRO A 97 4.02 13.49 17.44
C PRO A 97 3.12 14.18 18.48
N ASP A 98 1.89 14.57 18.12
CA ASP A 98 0.91 15.22 19.02
C ASP A 98 -0.34 14.36 19.29
N ASP A 99 -0.45 13.14 18.72
CA ASP A 99 -1.61 12.25 18.87
C ASP A 99 -1.16 10.86 19.35
N GLU A 100 -1.09 10.67 20.68
CA GLU A 100 -0.58 9.44 21.32
C GLU A 100 -1.49 8.20 21.15
N THR A 101 -2.55 8.22 20.33
CA THR A 101 -3.64 7.21 20.43
C THR A 101 -4.28 6.64 19.14
N PRO A 102 -4.54 7.35 18.02
CA PRO A 102 -5.39 6.80 16.95
C PRO A 102 -4.74 5.72 16.05
N ALA A 103 -3.43 5.79 15.81
CA ALA A 103 -2.75 4.84 14.93
C ALA A 103 -2.57 3.45 15.58
N LEU A 104 -2.50 3.40 16.92
CA LEU A 104 -2.54 2.15 17.67
C LEU A 104 -3.95 1.55 17.64
N ASP A 105 -4.99 2.37 17.77
CA ASP A 105 -6.38 1.91 17.73
C ASP A 105 -6.72 1.22 16.39
N ASP A 106 -6.30 1.79 15.25
CA ASP A 106 -6.54 1.19 13.92
C ASP A 106 -5.79 -0.14 13.73
N ALA A 107 -4.55 -0.24 14.23
CA ALA A 107 -3.74 -1.45 14.19
C ALA A 107 -4.32 -2.54 15.11
N ASP A 108 -4.77 -2.16 16.30
CA ASP A 108 -5.42 -3.04 17.27
C ASP A 108 -6.76 -3.54 16.73
N GLU A 109 -7.59 -2.66 16.14
CA GLU A 109 -8.84 -3.05 15.48
C GLU A 109 -8.61 -4.04 14.32
N LEU A 110 -7.50 -3.88 13.58
CA LEU A 110 -7.13 -4.79 12.51
C LEU A 110 -6.70 -6.15 13.07
N LEU A 111 -5.84 -6.16 14.09
CA LEU A 111 -5.36 -7.38 14.74
C LEU A 111 -6.51 -8.14 15.40
N ASP A 112 -7.41 -7.45 16.10
CA ASP A 112 -8.61 -8.05 16.69
C ASP A 112 -9.51 -8.68 15.64
N ARG A 113 -9.71 -8.00 14.50
CA ARG A 113 -10.50 -8.52 13.39
C ARG A 113 -9.87 -9.78 12.79
N VAL A 114 -8.57 -9.77 12.56
CA VAL A 114 -7.82 -10.91 12.05
C VAL A 114 -7.85 -12.09 13.03
N ARG A 115 -7.73 -11.81 14.33
CA ARG A 115 -7.85 -12.83 15.37
C ARG A 115 -9.22 -13.50 15.34
N VAL A 116 -10.30 -12.72 15.33
CA VAL A 116 -11.68 -13.25 15.27
C VAL A 116 -11.87 -14.11 14.01
N TRP A 117 -11.37 -13.65 12.87
CA TRP A 117 -11.38 -14.40 11.61
C TRP A 117 -10.65 -15.74 11.69
N ALA A 118 -9.45 -15.75 12.27
CA ALA A 118 -8.66 -16.97 12.41
C ALA A 118 -9.29 -17.96 13.40
N GLU A 119 -9.80 -17.47 14.54
CA GLU A 119 -10.49 -18.30 15.54
C GLU A 119 -11.79 -18.91 14.98
N GLU A 120 -12.53 -18.16 14.16
CA GLU A 120 -13.73 -18.65 13.48
C GLU A 120 -13.40 -19.78 12.49
N ASP A 121 -12.38 -19.58 11.66
CA ASP A 121 -11.96 -20.56 10.65
C ASP A 121 -11.31 -21.81 11.29
N ALA A 122 -10.63 -21.65 12.43
CA ALA A 122 -10.00 -22.75 13.17
C ALA A 122 -11.02 -23.71 13.82
N GLY A 123 -12.30 -23.34 13.89
CA GLY A 123 -13.35 -24.19 14.45
C GLY A 123 -13.35 -24.33 15.97
N GLY A 124 -12.60 -23.50 16.69
CA GLY A 124 -12.50 -23.44 18.17
C GLY A 124 -11.09 -23.67 18.74
N GLU A 125 -10.85 -23.27 20.00
CA GLU A 125 -9.53 -23.16 20.67
C GLU A 125 -8.77 -24.49 20.92
N GLU A 126 -9.21 -25.63 20.40
CA GLU A 126 -8.64 -26.95 20.79
C GLU A 126 -7.55 -27.49 19.83
N TYR A 127 -7.32 -26.83 18.68
CA TYR A 127 -6.40 -27.33 17.63
C TYR A 127 -5.30 -26.35 17.19
N LEU A 128 -5.40 -25.06 17.52
CA LEU A 128 -4.57 -24.00 16.96
C LEU A 128 -4.55 -22.79 17.90
N ASP A 129 -3.36 -22.32 18.30
CA ASP A 129 -3.21 -21.10 19.08
C ASP A 129 -3.05 -19.88 18.15
N VAL A 130 -3.84 -18.83 18.38
CA VAL A 130 -3.76 -17.59 17.61
C VAL A 130 -3.21 -16.46 18.49
N HIS A 131 -2.12 -15.85 18.05
CA HIS A 131 -1.47 -14.73 18.72
C HIS A 131 -1.41 -13.51 17.80
N THR A 132 -1.72 -12.34 18.37
CA THR A 132 -1.54 -11.05 17.71
C THR A 132 -0.42 -10.27 18.40
N GLY A 133 0.25 -9.38 17.67
CA GLY A 133 1.25 -8.51 18.27
C GLY A 133 1.77 -7.44 17.32
N HIS A 134 2.61 -6.57 17.86
CA HIS A 134 3.23 -5.49 17.11
C HIS A 134 4.73 -5.74 16.92
N VAL A 135 5.26 -5.24 15.82
CA VAL A 135 6.67 -5.34 15.45
C VAL A 135 7.16 -3.95 15.05
N GLY A 136 8.35 -3.57 15.53
CA GLY A 136 8.99 -2.32 15.13
C GLY A 136 8.48 -1.06 15.83
N SER A 137 7.69 -1.17 16.91
CA SER A 137 7.23 -0.02 17.70
C SER A 137 8.37 0.74 18.39
N ASP A 138 9.54 0.13 18.51
CA ASP A 138 10.72 0.62 19.22
C ASP A 138 11.85 1.10 18.28
N ARG A 139 11.65 1.02 16.96
CA ARG A 139 12.68 1.33 15.96
C ARG A 139 12.12 1.96 14.71
N TYR A 140 12.94 2.79 14.06
CA TYR A 140 12.55 3.51 12.86
C TYR A 140 12.72 2.64 11.61
N LEU A 141 11.61 2.30 10.93
CA LEU A 141 11.58 1.41 9.75
C LEU A 141 11.32 2.20 8.46
N PHE A 142 12.36 2.55 7.68
CA PHE A 142 12.21 3.42 6.49
C PHE A 142 12.51 2.73 5.16
N SER A 143 13.01 1.49 5.20
CA SER A 143 13.34 0.72 4.01
C SER A 143 12.81 -0.71 4.09
N PRO A 144 12.68 -1.40 2.94
CA PRO A 144 12.29 -2.81 2.90
C PRO A 144 13.24 -3.72 3.67
N ALA A 145 14.52 -3.35 3.74
CA ALA A 145 15.52 -4.07 4.52
C ALA A 145 15.28 -3.93 6.03
N ASP A 146 14.83 -2.75 6.50
CA ASP A 146 14.52 -2.53 7.91
C ASP A 146 13.27 -3.32 8.32
N VAL A 147 12.24 -3.31 7.48
CA VAL A 147 11.02 -4.12 7.68
C VAL A 147 11.35 -5.60 7.69
N ALA A 148 12.16 -6.08 6.74
CA ALA A 148 12.61 -7.47 6.70
C ALA A 148 13.37 -7.85 7.97
N ALA A 149 14.32 -7.01 8.41
CA ALA A 149 15.07 -7.24 9.65
C ALA A 149 14.14 -7.30 10.87
N ALA A 150 13.14 -6.43 10.95
CA ALA A 150 12.18 -6.44 12.04
C ALA A 150 11.33 -7.71 12.09
N LEU A 151 10.89 -8.20 10.92
CA LEU A 151 10.15 -9.46 10.80
C LEU A 151 11.03 -10.68 11.11
N ILE A 152 12.30 -10.67 10.69
CA ILE A 152 13.26 -11.74 11.00
C ILE A 152 13.51 -11.82 12.51
N ASP A 153 13.71 -10.67 13.17
CA ASP A 153 13.87 -10.63 14.62
C ASP A 153 12.62 -11.14 15.33
N ALA A 154 11.43 -10.70 14.88
CA ALA A 154 10.16 -11.14 15.44
C ALA A 154 9.94 -12.65 15.28
N ALA A 155 10.32 -13.22 14.13
CA ALA A 155 10.26 -14.66 13.88
C ALA A 155 11.22 -15.43 14.81
N ARG A 156 12.46 -14.96 14.96
CA ARG A 156 13.47 -15.59 15.84
C ARG A 156 13.09 -15.55 17.31
N GLU A 157 12.56 -14.43 17.79
CA GLU A 157 12.05 -14.30 19.18
C GLU A 157 10.97 -15.33 19.51
N ARG A 158 10.17 -15.69 18.50
CA ARG A 158 9.03 -16.62 18.62
C ARG A 158 9.37 -18.04 18.19
N GLY A 159 10.60 -18.30 17.73
CA GLY A 159 11.00 -19.62 17.23
C GLY A 159 10.34 -20.02 15.91
N VAL A 160 9.83 -19.07 15.14
CA VAL A 160 9.10 -19.30 13.89
C VAL A 160 10.05 -19.45 12.71
N GLU A 161 9.88 -20.51 11.93
CA GLU A 161 10.67 -20.78 10.72
C GLU A 161 9.92 -20.49 9.41
N ARG A 162 8.60 -20.20 9.46
CA ARG A 162 7.75 -19.95 8.29
C ARG A 162 7.09 -18.57 8.36
N ILE A 163 7.28 -17.77 7.31
CA ILE A 163 6.59 -16.48 7.14
C ILE A 163 5.68 -16.55 5.92
N VAL A 164 4.38 -16.28 6.09
CA VAL A 164 3.42 -16.19 4.99
C VAL A 164 3.05 -14.74 4.73
N LEU A 165 3.28 -14.26 3.52
CA LEU A 165 3.00 -12.88 3.11
C LEU A 165 1.68 -12.81 2.32
N ASP A 166 0.88 -11.80 2.61
CA ASP A 166 -0.27 -11.43 1.79
C ASP A 166 0.20 -10.83 0.44
N PRO A 167 -0.38 -11.22 -0.72
CA PRO A 167 0.01 -10.68 -2.03
C PRO A 167 -0.26 -9.18 -2.25
N GLU A 168 -1.00 -8.54 -1.35
CA GLU A 168 -1.19 -7.09 -1.32
C GLU A 168 -0.61 -6.46 -0.05
N TYR A 169 0.26 -7.18 0.68
CA TYR A 169 0.91 -6.66 1.88
C TYR A 169 1.73 -5.42 1.57
N ASP A 170 1.34 -4.30 2.17
CA ASP A 170 2.07 -3.04 2.12
C ASP A 170 2.34 -2.60 3.56
N PRO A 171 3.61 -2.60 4.01
CA PRO A 171 3.94 -2.18 5.36
C PRO A 171 3.82 -0.65 5.53
N GLY A 172 3.39 0.12 4.52
CA GLY A 172 3.20 1.57 4.62
C GLY A 172 4.49 2.39 4.55
N VAL A 173 5.63 1.74 4.29
CA VAL A 173 6.97 2.35 4.24
C VAL A 173 7.29 2.99 2.86
N GLY A 174 6.34 3.07 1.93
CA GLY A 174 6.52 3.73 0.63
C GLY A 174 5.85 3.02 -0.56
N ALA A 175 6.42 3.13 -1.76
CA ALA A 175 5.92 2.51 -3.01
C ALA A 175 5.75 0.98 -2.88
N PRO A 176 4.91 0.26 -3.66
CA PRO A 176 4.56 -1.15 -3.39
C PRO A 176 5.77 -2.08 -3.18
N LEU A 177 5.90 -2.61 -1.96
CA LEU A 177 7.16 -3.14 -1.39
C LEU A 177 7.34 -4.66 -1.44
N LEU A 178 6.37 -5.42 -1.94
CA LEU A 178 6.40 -6.90 -1.85
C LEU A 178 7.64 -7.54 -2.48
N ARG A 179 8.03 -7.10 -3.68
CA ARG A 179 9.17 -7.68 -4.42
C ARG A 179 10.52 -7.37 -3.77
N PRO A 180 10.79 -6.12 -3.34
CA PRO A 180 11.97 -5.83 -2.52
C PRO A 180 11.98 -6.55 -1.16
N LEU A 181 10.84 -6.63 -0.47
CA LEU A 181 10.72 -7.23 0.86
C LEU A 181 10.95 -8.74 0.85
N THR A 182 10.29 -9.46 -0.06
CA THR A 182 10.48 -10.91 -0.26
C THR A 182 11.94 -11.26 -0.54
N TYR A 183 12.62 -10.44 -1.34
CA TYR A 183 14.04 -10.61 -1.64
C TYR A 183 14.92 -10.44 -0.38
N GLU A 184 14.67 -9.42 0.44
CA GLU A 184 15.42 -9.20 1.69
C GLU A 184 15.16 -10.32 2.72
N LEU A 185 13.91 -10.76 2.88
CA LEU A 185 13.56 -11.89 3.74
C LEU A 185 14.21 -13.20 3.27
N SER A 186 14.26 -13.44 1.96
CA SER A 186 14.87 -14.64 1.37
C SER A 186 16.41 -14.73 1.53
N ARG A 187 17.06 -13.65 1.98
CA ARG A 187 18.50 -13.69 2.28
C ARG A 187 18.81 -14.50 3.55
N ASP A 188 17.84 -14.65 4.44
CA ASP A 188 17.96 -15.52 5.59
C ASP A 188 17.62 -16.96 5.19
N SER A 189 18.62 -17.85 5.24
CA SER A 189 18.44 -19.26 4.89
C SER A 189 17.69 -20.08 5.93
N THR A 190 17.38 -19.48 7.09
CA THR A 190 16.66 -20.15 8.19
C THR A 190 15.14 -19.99 8.09
N LEU A 191 14.64 -19.13 7.20
CA LEU A 191 13.22 -18.84 7.05
C LEU A 191 12.67 -19.33 5.72
N THR A 192 11.54 -20.03 5.78
CA THR A 192 10.73 -20.37 4.61
C THR A 192 9.74 -19.24 4.37
N ILE A 193 9.95 -18.49 3.29
CA ILE A 193 9.07 -17.40 2.87
C ILE A 193 8.08 -17.91 1.83
N GLU A 194 6.80 -17.80 2.13
CA GLU A 194 5.71 -18.21 1.26
C GLU A 194 4.79 -17.02 0.99
N GLU A 195 4.35 -16.86 -0.25
CA GLU A 195 3.29 -15.90 -0.61
C GLU A 195 1.99 -16.69 -0.64
N ALA A 196 0.96 -16.22 0.08
CA ALA A 196 -0.32 -16.91 0.08
C ALA A 196 -0.87 -16.98 -1.35
N PRO A 197 -1.27 -18.16 -1.87
CA PRO A 197 -1.74 -18.35 -3.24
C PRO A 197 -3.17 -17.82 -3.43
N VAL A 198 -3.51 -16.74 -2.74
CA VAL A 198 -4.81 -16.09 -2.84
C VAL A 198 -4.85 -15.31 -4.13
N GLN A 199 -5.85 -15.59 -4.96
CA GLN A 199 -6.04 -14.83 -6.17
C GLN A 199 -6.41 -13.42 -5.75
N GLN A 200 -5.54 -12.46 -6.08
CA GLN A 200 -5.90 -11.07 -6.11
C GLN A 200 -7.28 -10.99 -6.78
N GLN A 201 -8.29 -10.51 -6.05
CA GLN A 201 -9.52 -10.04 -6.66
C GLN A 201 -9.19 -8.76 -7.44
N VAL A 202 -8.31 -8.90 -8.44
CA VAL A 202 -8.37 -8.07 -9.62
C VAL A 202 -9.79 -8.31 -10.07
N ARG A 203 -10.68 -7.38 -9.74
CA ARG A 203 -11.83 -7.07 -10.58
C ARG A 203 -11.21 -6.74 -11.92
N ARG A 204 -10.81 -7.79 -12.66
CA ARG A 204 -10.54 -7.78 -14.08
C ARG A 204 -11.92 -7.51 -14.61
N ALA A 205 -12.25 -6.22 -14.65
CA ALA A 205 -13.31 -5.74 -15.49
C ALA A 205 -13.07 -6.46 -16.81
N PRO A 206 -14.00 -7.31 -17.26
CA PRO A 206 -13.72 -8.28 -18.30
C PRO A 206 -13.05 -7.54 -19.46
N LEU A 207 -11.81 -7.91 -19.76
CA LEU A 207 -11.03 -7.34 -20.88
C LEU A 207 -11.72 -7.58 -22.23
N VAL A 208 -12.76 -8.42 -22.22
CA VAL A 208 -13.67 -8.71 -23.31
C VAL A 208 -15.05 -8.08 -23.05
N GLY A 209 -15.09 -6.82 -22.63
CA GLY A 209 -16.25 -5.98 -22.92
C GLY A 209 -16.25 -5.70 -24.42
N ARG A 210 -17.32 -6.08 -25.15
CA ARG A 210 -17.52 -5.61 -26.54
C ARG A 210 -17.25 -4.11 -26.55
N SER A 211 -16.27 -3.66 -27.32
CA SER A 211 -15.97 -2.24 -27.46
C SER A 211 -17.27 -1.55 -27.91
N SER A 212 -17.89 -0.78 -27.01
CA SER A 212 -19.11 -0.04 -27.32
C SER A 212 -18.82 0.81 -28.57
N ALA A 213 -19.64 0.69 -29.62
CA ALA A 213 -19.44 1.43 -30.86
C ALA A 213 -19.29 2.95 -30.61
N ARG A 214 -19.90 3.44 -29.53
CA ARG A 214 -19.76 4.81 -29.03
C ARG A 214 -18.33 5.16 -28.60
N ARG A 215 -17.62 4.26 -27.94
CA ARG A 215 -16.22 4.45 -27.50
C ARG A 215 -15.28 4.54 -28.69
N ILE A 216 -15.45 3.66 -29.67
CA ILE A 216 -14.70 3.68 -30.94
C ILE A 216 -14.99 4.99 -31.69
N GLY A 217 -16.27 5.34 -31.86
CA GLY A 217 -16.66 6.57 -32.54
C GLY A 217 -16.14 7.83 -31.84
N THR A 218 -16.18 7.87 -30.51
CA THR A 218 -15.65 9.00 -29.73
C THR A 218 -14.14 9.14 -29.89
N LEU A 219 -13.39 8.03 -29.79
CA LEU A 219 -11.94 8.06 -29.93
C LEU A 219 -11.52 8.42 -31.36
N LEU A 220 -12.21 7.88 -32.36
CA LEU A 220 -11.99 8.24 -33.77
C LEU A 220 -12.24 9.74 -33.99
N GLY A 221 -13.37 10.26 -33.54
CA GLY A 221 -13.70 11.68 -33.68
C GLY A 221 -12.70 12.59 -32.94
N LEU A 222 -12.31 12.24 -31.72
CA LEU A 222 -11.36 13.00 -30.92
C LEU A 222 -9.96 12.99 -31.53
N SER A 223 -9.45 11.82 -31.92
CA SER A 223 -8.13 11.69 -32.57
C SER A 223 -8.09 12.39 -33.92
N PHE A 224 -9.19 12.32 -34.70
CA PHE A 224 -9.30 13.05 -35.96
C PHE A 224 -9.28 14.56 -35.73
N LEU A 225 -10.10 15.07 -34.80
CA LEU A 225 -10.13 16.49 -34.48
C LEU A 225 -8.76 16.97 -33.99
N PHE A 226 -8.13 16.20 -33.11
CA PHE A 226 -6.78 16.50 -32.61
C PHE A 226 -5.75 16.58 -33.75
N TYR A 227 -5.80 15.63 -34.68
CA TYR A 227 -4.94 15.66 -35.87
C TYR A 227 -5.17 16.91 -36.71
N GLN A 228 -6.42 17.30 -36.95
CA GLN A 228 -6.73 18.51 -37.73
C GLN A 228 -6.26 19.79 -37.04
N VAL A 229 -6.39 19.87 -35.72
CA VAL A 229 -5.86 21.01 -34.94
C VAL A 229 -4.34 21.10 -35.08
N LEU A 230 -3.64 19.96 -35.09
CA LEU A 230 -2.19 19.92 -35.25
C LEU A 230 -1.74 20.23 -36.69
N ALA A 231 -2.46 19.71 -37.69
CA ALA A 231 -2.17 19.95 -39.10
C ALA A 231 -2.33 21.42 -39.48
N GLY A 232 -3.26 22.15 -38.83
CA GLY A 232 -3.48 23.58 -39.05
C GLY A 232 -4.08 23.95 -40.42
N ALA A 233 -4.23 22.96 -41.31
CA ALA A 233 -4.82 23.08 -42.63
C ALA A 233 -5.87 21.98 -42.86
N PHE A 234 -6.87 22.30 -43.69
CA PHE A 234 -7.92 21.38 -44.09
C PHE A 234 -7.74 20.99 -45.56
N SER A 235 -6.53 20.54 -45.94
CA SER A 235 -6.32 19.99 -47.28
C SER A 235 -6.89 18.58 -47.39
N ALA A 236 -7.17 18.12 -48.62
CA ALA A 236 -7.61 16.75 -48.85
C ALA A 236 -6.60 15.71 -48.33
N PHE A 237 -5.31 16.05 -48.37
CA PHE A 237 -4.24 15.21 -47.82
C PHE A 237 -4.34 15.10 -46.30
N ASP A 238 -4.58 16.21 -45.60
CA ASP A 238 -4.70 16.24 -44.13
C ASP A 238 -5.93 15.46 -43.66
N LEU A 239 -7.07 15.61 -44.35
CA LEU A 239 -8.30 14.88 -44.04
C LEU A 239 -8.11 13.37 -44.19
N VAL A 240 -7.44 12.92 -45.25
CA VAL A 240 -7.20 11.49 -45.50
C VAL A 240 -6.22 10.92 -44.50
N THR A 241 -5.07 11.58 -44.29
CA THR A 241 -4.04 11.13 -43.34
C THR A 241 -4.54 11.16 -41.90
N GLY A 242 -5.29 12.19 -41.51
CA GLY A 242 -5.96 12.28 -40.22
C GLY A 242 -7.01 11.19 -40.04
N GLY A 243 -7.82 10.91 -41.06
CA GLY A 243 -8.82 9.84 -41.02
C GLY A 243 -8.19 8.45 -40.82
N ILE A 244 -7.15 8.13 -41.59
CA ILE A 244 -6.40 6.87 -41.46
C ILE A 244 -5.79 6.75 -40.07
N THR A 245 -5.13 7.81 -39.59
CA THR A 245 -4.50 7.84 -38.25
C THR A 245 -5.55 7.64 -37.16
N ALA A 246 -6.69 8.32 -37.25
CA ALA A 246 -7.78 8.19 -36.29
C ALA A 246 -8.37 6.78 -36.26
N ILE A 247 -8.48 6.10 -37.41
CA ILE A 247 -8.91 4.70 -37.49
C ILE A 247 -7.90 3.78 -36.80
N VAL A 248 -6.60 3.96 -37.06
CA VAL A 248 -5.54 3.15 -36.43
C VAL A 248 -5.54 3.33 -34.92
N VAL A 249 -5.63 4.57 -34.44
CA VAL A 249 -5.70 4.91 -33.02
C VAL A 249 -6.98 4.34 -32.39
N ALA A 250 -8.14 4.47 -33.06
CA ALA A 250 -9.39 3.86 -32.62
C ALA A 250 -9.33 2.34 -32.54
N GLY A 251 -8.79 1.66 -33.56
CA GLY A 251 -8.65 0.20 -33.56
C GLY A 251 -7.70 -0.31 -32.46
N SER A 252 -6.62 0.43 -32.21
CA SER A 252 -5.57 0.01 -31.27
C SER A 252 -5.91 0.37 -29.82
N LEU A 253 -6.41 1.58 -29.58
CA LEU A 253 -6.53 2.17 -28.25
C LEU A 253 -7.96 2.18 -27.69
N SER A 254 -8.97 1.86 -28.51
CA SER A 254 -10.37 1.76 -28.04
C SER A 254 -10.57 0.72 -26.95
N ARG A 255 -9.63 -0.22 -26.76
CA ARG A 255 -9.68 -1.23 -25.70
C ARG A 255 -9.13 -0.72 -24.36
N ILE A 256 -8.17 0.21 -24.37
CA ILE A 256 -7.46 0.70 -23.17
C ILE A 256 -8.00 2.05 -22.67
N SER A 257 -8.41 2.94 -23.58
CA SER A 257 -8.48 4.37 -23.27
C SER A 257 -9.61 4.90 -22.37
N PHE A 258 -10.71 4.17 -22.13
CA PHE A 258 -11.83 4.65 -21.31
C PHE A 258 -12.39 3.54 -20.41
N GLY A 259 -12.21 3.68 -19.09
CA GLY A 259 -12.81 2.77 -18.09
C GLY A 259 -14.32 2.94 -17.89
N ARG A 260 -14.94 3.96 -18.51
CA ARG A 260 -16.38 4.21 -18.49
C ARG A 260 -16.83 4.64 -19.88
N ASP A 261 -17.96 4.12 -20.36
CA ASP A 261 -18.50 4.52 -21.66
C ASP A 261 -18.86 6.01 -21.66
N PRO A 262 -18.36 6.81 -22.63
CA PRO A 262 -18.73 8.21 -22.74
C PRO A 262 -20.22 8.31 -23.09
N THR A 263 -21.01 8.88 -22.17
CA THR A 263 -22.43 9.18 -22.38
C THR A 263 -22.57 10.45 -23.22
N LEU A 264 -23.36 10.38 -24.30
CA LEU A 264 -23.52 11.46 -25.30
C LEU A 264 -24.11 12.76 -24.73
N THR A 265 -24.82 12.70 -23.61
CA THR A 265 -25.45 13.87 -22.96
C THR A 265 -24.55 14.57 -21.96
N ASP A 266 -23.83 13.82 -21.12
CA ASP A 266 -23.02 14.43 -20.05
C ASP A 266 -21.64 14.89 -20.51
N THR A 267 -21.04 14.18 -21.48
CA THR A 267 -19.68 14.45 -21.95
C THR A 267 -19.52 15.87 -22.55
N PRO A 268 -20.37 16.33 -23.50
CA PRO A 268 -20.19 17.67 -24.06
C PRO A 268 -20.40 18.77 -23.03
N LEU A 269 -21.32 18.59 -22.09
CA LEU A 269 -21.55 19.56 -21.02
C LEU A 269 -20.38 19.61 -20.04
N ARG A 270 -19.77 18.47 -19.69
CA ARG A 270 -18.53 18.42 -18.91
C ARG A 270 -17.38 19.10 -19.63
N VAL A 271 -17.22 18.87 -20.94
CA VAL A 271 -16.21 19.54 -21.76
C VAL A 271 -16.43 21.06 -21.77
N ALA A 272 -17.65 21.53 -21.98
CA ALA A 272 -17.96 22.97 -21.93
C ALA A 272 -17.64 23.59 -20.56
N ARG A 273 -17.97 22.90 -19.46
CA ARG A 273 -17.59 23.34 -18.11
C ARG A 273 -16.08 23.29 -17.89
N GLY A 274 -15.39 22.31 -18.44
CA GLY A 274 -13.93 22.20 -18.43
C GLY A 274 -13.26 23.37 -19.17
N ILE A 275 -13.81 23.77 -20.33
CA ILE A 275 -13.35 24.96 -21.05
C ILE A 275 -13.55 26.22 -20.22
N LEU A 276 -14.67 26.34 -19.50
CA LEU A 276 -14.91 27.48 -18.59
C LEU A 276 -14.00 27.45 -17.36
N TYR A 277 -13.56 26.27 -16.93
CA TYR A 277 -12.62 26.08 -15.83
C TYR A 277 -11.19 26.50 -16.23
N LEU A 278 -10.78 26.34 -17.49
CA LEU A 278 -9.42 26.67 -17.93
C LEU A 278 -9.00 28.13 -17.63
N PRO A 279 -9.79 29.17 -17.96
CA PRO A 279 -9.45 30.54 -17.58
C PRO A 279 -9.34 30.76 -16.06
N TYR A 280 -10.22 30.10 -15.28
CA TYR A 280 -10.17 30.17 -13.82
C TYR A 280 -8.88 29.54 -13.29
N LEU A 281 -8.55 28.33 -13.73
CA LEU A 281 -7.30 27.66 -13.34
C LEU A 281 -6.08 28.47 -13.76
N PHE A 282 -6.08 29.06 -14.95
CA PHE A 282 -4.98 29.92 -15.41
C PHE A 282 -4.79 31.14 -14.50
N TRP A 283 -5.88 31.75 -14.03
CA TRP A 283 -5.83 32.85 -13.07
C TRP A 283 -5.25 32.41 -11.73
N GLU A 284 -5.72 31.30 -11.17
CA GLU A 284 -5.19 30.72 -9.92
C GLU A 284 -3.69 30.45 -10.03
N ILE A 285 -3.24 29.85 -11.14
CA ILE A 285 -1.82 29.60 -11.41
C ILE A 285 -1.02 30.91 -11.45
N LEU A 286 -1.55 31.96 -12.08
CA LEU A 286 -0.88 33.25 -12.17
C LEU A 286 -0.73 33.90 -10.79
N VAL A 287 -1.80 33.90 -9.99
CA VAL A 287 -1.80 34.46 -8.62
C VAL A 287 -0.82 33.70 -7.73
N ALA A 288 -0.86 32.37 -7.76
CA ALA A 288 0.03 31.54 -6.97
C ALA A 288 1.50 31.67 -7.40
N ASN A 289 1.80 31.82 -8.70
CA ASN A 289 3.16 32.14 -9.17
C ASN A 289 3.67 33.48 -8.61
N VAL A 290 2.82 34.51 -8.57
CA VAL A 290 3.19 35.81 -7.99
C VAL A 290 3.43 35.70 -6.48
N ALA A 291 2.59 34.94 -5.77
CA ALA A 291 2.75 34.70 -4.33
C ALA A 291 4.09 34.01 -4.02
N VAL A 292 4.43 32.95 -4.76
CA VAL A 292 5.72 32.26 -4.60
C VAL A 292 6.89 33.15 -5.01
N ALA A 293 6.79 33.89 -6.12
CA ALA A 293 7.84 34.82 -6.54
C ALA A 293 8.11 35.90 -5.47
N ALA A 294 7.06 36.41 -4.81
CA ALA A 294 7.21 37.37 -3.72
C ALA A 294 7.93 36.79 -2.51
N VAL A 295 7.74 35.50 -2.22
CA VAL A 295 8.47 34.78 -1.15
C VAL A 295 9.93 34.55 -1.53
N ILE A 296 10.22 34.24 -2.79
CA ILE A 296 11.60 34.07 -3.28
C ILE A 296 12.39 35.39 -3.24
N LEU A 297 11.75 36.52 -3.58
CA LEU A 297 12.41 37.82 -3.68
C LEU A 297 12.65 38.52 -2.34
N ASP A 298 11.87 38.19 -1.31
CA ASP A 298 11.97 38.80 0.02
C ASP A 298 12.50 37.77 1.04
N PRO A 299 13.79 37.85 1.43
CA PRO A 299 14.40 36.89 2.35
C PRO A 299 13.82 36.94 3.78
N ARG A 300 12.88 37.86 4.07
CA ARG A 300 12.17 37.95 5.34
C ARG A 300 10.84 37.18 5.34
N ARG A 301 10.38 36.67 4.19
CA ARG A 301 9.14 35.90 4.10
C ARG A 301 9.37 34.48 4.63
N VAL A 302 8.49 34.04 5.52
CA VAL A 302 8.57 32.72 6.16
C VAL A 302 8.11 31.66 5.16
N ILE A 303 8.98 30.69 4.91
CA ILE A 303 8.63 29.41 4.29
C ILE A 303 8.28 28.46 5.44
N ASP A 304 7.12 27.81 5.35
CA ASP A 304 6.60 26.90 6.37
C ASP A 304 6.14 25.62 5.65
N PRO A 305 7.09 24.73 5.30
CA PRO A 305 6.78 23.54 4.54
C PRO A 305 6.06 22.54 5.44
N GLN A 306 4.87 22.08 5.04
CA GLN A 306 4.06 21.15 5.83
C GLN A 306 3.45 20.06 4.95
N MET A 307 3.32 18.86 5.51
CA MET A 307 2.48 17.81 4.94
C MET A 307 1.06 17.98 5.41
N THR A 308 0.11 17.91 4.48
CA THR A 308 -1.29 18.20 4.71
C THR A 308 -2.14 17.14 4.06
N ARG A 309 -2.96 16.44 4.85
CA ARG A 309 -3.87 15.42 4.36
C ARG A 309 -5.24 16.06 4.13
N ILE A 310 -5.83 15.79 2.97
CA ILE A 310 -7.16 16.29 2.61
C ILE A 310 -8.06 15.17 2.11
N ARG A 311 -9.35 15.26 2.44
CA ARG A 311 -10.41 14.32 2.02
C ARG A 311 -11.46 15.01 1.14
N PRO A 312 -11.17 15.26 -0.15
CA PRO A 312 -12.12 15.90 -1.04
C PRO A 312 -13.44 15.11 -1.22
N ALA A 313 -14.54 15.83 -1.34
CA ALA A 313 -15.83 15.34 -1.85
C ALA A 313 -15.82 15.29 -3.39
N VAL A 314 -14.79 14.65 -3.94
CA VAL A 314 -14.62 14.38 -5.36
C VAL A 314 -14.50 12.86 -5.54
N TYR A 315 -15.24 12.33 -6.50
CA TYR A 315 -15.46 10.90 -6.72
C TYR A 315 -15.07 10.48 -8.14
N GLY A 316 -14.23 9.44 -8.21
CA GLY A 316 -13.81 8.80 -9.45
C GLY A 316 -12.42 9.25 -9.90
N ALA A 317 -11.76 8.38 -10.67
CA ALA A 317 -10.37 8.54 -11.07
C ALA A 317 -10.12 9.88 -11.81
N LEU A 318 -10.87 10.16 -12.88
CA LEU A 318 -10.66 11.38 -13.67
C LEU A 318 -10.82 12.69 -12.85
N PRO A 319 -11.89 12.88 -12.06
CA PRO A 319 -12.02 14.05 -11.18
C PRO A 319 -10.90 14.17 -10.14
N ILE A 320 -10.52 13.07 -9.48
CA ILE A 320 -9.46 13.08 -8.46
C ILE A 320 -8.10 13.42 -9.09
N THR A 321 -7.76 12.79 -10.23
CA THR A 321 -6.54 13.10 -10.98
C THR A 321 -6.53 14.56 -11.43
N SER A 322 -7.68 15.09 -11.87
CA SER A 322 -7.78 16.50 -12.29
C SER A 322 -7.56 17.45 -11.11
N LEU A 323 -8.09 17.12 -9.92
CA LEU A 323 -7.86 17.89 -8.69
C LEU A 323 -6.39 17.86 -8.28
N ALA A 324 -5.79 16.66 -8.18
CA ALA A 324 -4.40 16.48 -7.82
C ALA A 324 -3.45 17.28 -8.74
N ASN A 325 -3.67 17.21 -10.05
CA ASN A 325 -2.88 17.98 -11.01
C ASN A 325 -3.09 19.49 -10.87
N SER A 326 -4.30 19.94 -10.54
CA SER A 326 -4.60 21.36 -10.36
C SER A 326 -3.93 21.92 -9.10
N ILE A 327 -3.90 21.13 -8.02
CA ILE A 327 -3.16 21.45 -6.78
C ILE A 327 -1.66 21.52 -7.09
N THR A 328 -1.10 20.55 -7.82
CA THR A 328 0.33 20.58 -8.16
C THR A 328 0.71 21.74 -9.10
N LEU A 329 -0.21 22.16 -9.98
CA LEU A 329 0.04 23.28 -10.90
C LEU A 329 -0.04 24.65 -10.22
N THR A 330 -0.63 24.75 -9.03
CA THR A 330 -0.69 25.99 -8.26
C THR A 330 0.59 26.10 -7.42
N PRO A 331 1.52 27.01 -7.75
CA PRO A 331 2.80 27.10 -7.06
C PRO A 331 2.62 27.33 -5.56
N GLY A 332 3.36 26.57 -4.76
CA GLY A 332 3.21 26.55 -3.31
C GLY A 332 2.50 25.31 -2.78
N THR A 333 1.95 24.45 -3.66
CA THR A 333 1.41 23.13 -3.32
C THR A 333 1.91 22.03 -4.26
N LEU A 334 2.00 20.79 -3.76
CA LEU A 334 2.39 19.61 -4.52
C LEU A 334 1.65 18.38 -4.00
N THR A 335 0.91 17.67 -4.85
CA THR A 335 0.29 16.39 -4.47
C THR A 335 1.35 15.29 -4.44
N VAL A 336 1.54 14.64 -3.29
CA VAL A 336 2.54 13.58 -3.06
C VAL A 336 1.94 12.19 -3.24
N ARG A 337 0.80 11.93 -2.62
CA ARG A 337 0.13 10.61 -2.61
C ARG A 337 -1.36 10.76 -2.83
N VAL A 338 -1.96 9.79 -3.51
CA VAL A 338 -3.40 9.67 -3.71
C VAL A 338 -3.81 8.25 -3.33
N GLN A 339 -4.62 8.10 -2.29
CA GLN A 339 -5.16 6.82 -1.84
C GLN A 339 -6.69 6.92 -1.77
N GLY A 340 -7.38 6.27 -2.70
CA GLY A 340 -8.84 6.33 -2.77
C GLY A 340 -9.36 7.77 -2.93
N ARG A 341 -9.81 8.37 -1.83
CA ARG A 341 -10.34 9.75 -1.75
C ARG A 341 -9.51 10.67 -0.88
N GLU A 342 -8.36 10.20 -0.42
CA GLU A 342 -7.42 10.95 0.39
C GLU A 342 -6.25 11.40 -0.48
N LEU A 343 -5.88 12.68 -0.34
CA LEU A 343 -4.71 13.25 -0.99
C LEU A 343 -3.76 13.75 0.10
N LEU A 344 -2.50 13.34 0.01
CA LEU A 344 -1.41 13.92 0.78
C LEU A 344 -0.77 15.02 -0.06
N VAL A 345 -0.80 16.25 0.44
CA VAL A 345 -0.32 17.45 -0.24
C VAL A 345 0.78 18.09 0.57
N HIS A 346 1.91 18.37 -0.08
CA HIS A 346 2.96 19.19 0.48
C HIS A 346 2.66 20.67 0.20
N THR A 347 2.65 21.50 1.24
CA THR A 347 2.41 22.95 1.15
C THR A 347 3.70 23.68 1.52
N LEU A 348 4.10 24.68 0.75
CA LEU A 348 5.37 25.40 0.93
C LEU A 348 5.23 26.66 1.79
N ILE A 349 4.08 27.34 1.66
CA ILE A 349 3.82 28.64 2.30
C ILE A 349 2.44 28.62 2.97
N PRO A 350 2.25 29.36 4.08
CA PRO A 350 0.99 29.38 4.81
C PRO A 350 -0.22 29.77 3.94
N GLY A 351 -0.06 30.78 3.08
CA GLY A 351 -1.15 31.22 2.19
C GLY A 351 -1.62 30.13 1.23
N ALA A 352 -0.70 29.33 0.67
CA ALA A 352 -1.06 28.23 -0.22
C ALA A 352 -1.80 27.10 0.52
N ARG A 353 -1.49 26.90 1.80
CA ARG A 353 -2.22 25.97 2.68
C ARG A 353 -3.63 26.47 2.99
N GLU A 354 -3.77 27.75 3.30
CA GLU A 354 -5.08 28.37 3.54
C GLU A 354 -5.96 28.30 2.28
N ASP A 355 -5.41 28.62 1.12
CA ASP A 355 -6.11 28.52 -0.17
C ASP A 355 -6.55 27.07 -0.48
N LEU A 356 -5.69 26.09 -0.12
CA LEU A 356 -6.02 24.67 -0.22
C LEU A 356 -7.23 24.33 0.68
N PHE A 357 -7.22 24.78 1.94
CA PHE A 357 -8.30 24.54 2.91
C PHE A 357 -9.63 25.19 2.52
N ASP A 358 -9.58 26.36 1.90
CA ASP A 358 -10.76 27.06 1.39
C ASP A 358 -11.41 26.30 0.22
N GLY A 359 -10.69 25.35 -0.39
CA GLY A 359 -11.24 24.37 -1.32
C GLY A 359 -11.72 24.98 -2.64
N SER A 360 -11.12 26.09 -3.08
CA SER A 360 -11.50 26.79 -4.31
C SER A 360 -11.35 25.90 -5.55
N LEU A 361 -10.21 25.22 -5.66
CA LEU A 361 -9.91 24.24 -6.71
C LEU A 361 -10.84 23.02 -6.63
N GLU A 362 -11.13 22.54 -5.43
CA GLU A 362 -12.05 21.43 -5.22
C GLU A 362 -13.45 21.78 -5.74
N ARG A 363 -13.95 22.97 -5.38
CA ARG A 363 -15.24 23.49 -5.84
C ARG A 363 -15.29 23.61 -7.37
N ALA A 364 -14.20 24.04 -7.99
CA ALA A 364 -14.08 24.16 -9.44
C ALA A 364 -14.10 22.78 -10.13
N ILE A 365 -13.38 21.79 -9.61
CA ILE A 365 -13.42 20.41 -10.13
C ILE A 365 -14.82 19.81 -9.97
N ARG A 366 -15.47 20.02 -8.81
CA ARG A 366 -16.87 19.59 -8.60
C ARG A 366 -17.81 20.22 -9.63
N PHE A 367 -17.63 21.49 -9.98
CA PHE A 367 -18.39 22.14 -11.05
C PHE A 367 -18.21 21.45 -12.39
N VAL A 368 -16.97 21.15 -12.79
CA VAL A 368 -16.68 20.51 -14.09
C VAL A 368 -17.37 19.15 -14.20
N PHE A 369 -17.16 18.28 -13.21
CA PHE A 369 -17.58 16.88 -13.30
C PHE A 369 -19.00 16.60 -12.81
N TYR A 370 -19.49 17.32 -11.81
CA TYR A 370 -20.81 17.09 -11.18
C TYR A 370 -21.80 18.25 -11.36
N GLY A 371 -21.33 19.40 -11.85
CA GLY A 371 -22.18 20.56 -12.18
C GLY A 371 -22.43 21.51 -11.03
N ARG A 372 -23.29 22.51 -11.28
CA ARG A 372 -23.48 23.66 -10.39
C ARG A 372 -23.96 23.31 -8.98
N ARG A 373 -24.73 22.23 -8.83
CA ARG A 373 -25.25 21.80 -7.51
C ARG A 373 -24.14 21.33 -6.58
N ALA A 374 -23.10 20.69 -7.12
CA ALA A 374 -21.98 20.18 -6.34
C ALA A 374 -21.04 21.27 -5.82
N MET A 375 -21.15 22.51 -6.32
CA MET A 375 -20.39 23.65 -5.78
C MET A 375 -20.86 24.08 -4.39
N ARG A 376 -22.06 23.65 -3.97
CA ARG A 376 -22.66 24.02 -2.67
C ARG A 376 -22.14 23.21 -1.49
N ILE A 377 -21.37 22.16 -1.76
CA ILE A 377 -20.73 21.40 -0.70
C ILE A 377 -19.69 22.32 -0.06
N ASP A 378 -19.67 22.34 1.27
CA ASP A 378 -18.81 23.20 2.07
C ASP A 378 -17.31 22.94 1.77
N SER A 379 -16.46 23.88 2.22
CA SER A 379 -15.01 23.83 1.99
C SER A 379 -14.37 22.65 2.72
N LEU A 380 -13.07 22.41 2.49
CA LEU A 380 -12.35 21.38 3.24
C LEU A 380 -12.25 21.76 4.71
N ARG A 381 -11.99 23.05 4.98
CA ARG A 381 -11.97 23.63 6.33
C ARG A 381 -13.28 23.44 7.08
N ASP A 382 -14.40 23.81 6.46
CA ASP A 382 -15.72 23.79 7.13
C ASP A 382 -16.22 22.37 7.43
N ARG A 383 -15.61 21.36 6.80
CA ARG A 383 -16.00 19.95 6.91
C ARG A 383 -15.02 19.14 7.76
N ASP A 384 -14.04 19.79 8.39
CA ASP A 384 -12.92 19.15 9.07
C ASP A 384 -12.29 18.04 8.20
N ALA A 385 -12.18 18.33 6.90
CA ALA A 385 -11.73 17.40 5.87
C ALA A 385 -10.30 17.73 5.40
N ALA A 386 -9.57 18.50 6.20
CA ALA A 386 -8.17 18.83 5.99
C ALA A 386 -7.45 18.95 7.33
N GLU A 387 -6.31 18.28 7.43
CA GLU A 387 -5.47 18.25 8.63
C GLU A 387 -4.00 18.41 8.25
N VAL A 388 -3.23 19.08 9.10
CA VAL A 388 -1.77 19.18 8.95
C VAL A 388 -1.16 17.99 9.67
N VAL A 389 -0.34 17.21 8.98
CA VAL A 389 0.22 15.92 9.44
C VAL A 389 1.69 16.07 9.92
N THR A 390 2.42 17.08 9.41
CA THR A 390 3.82 17.43 9.75
C THR A 390 4.93 16.40 9.35
N GLY A 391 6.14 16.92 9.06
CA GLY A 391 7.43 16.21 8.84
C GLY A 391 8.61 17.21 8.82
N PRO A 392 9.89 16.78 8.86
CA PRO A 392 10.85 17.00 9.97
C PRO A 392 11.12 18.47 10.37
N ALA A 393 11.47 18.66 11.65
CA ALA A 393 11.86 19.92 12.29
C ALA A 393 12.92 20.74 11.52
N PRO A 394 12.96 22.08 11.70
CA PRO A 394 13.94 22.92 11.03
C PRO A 394 15.35 22.48 11.42
N SER A 395 16.20 22.28 10.42
CA SER A 395 17.64 22.15 10.63
C SER A 395 18.11 23.38 11.40
N THR A 396 18.31 23.21 12.70
CA THR A 396 19.04 24.17 13.53
C THR A 396 20.50 24.03 13.13
N ASP A 397 20.87 24.60 11.99
CA ASP A 397 22.25 24.95 11.75
C ASP A 397 22.51 26.33 12.33
N ALA A 398 22.50 26.35 13.66
CA ALA A 398 23.26 27.30 14.44
C ALA A 398 24.44 26.53 15.06
N SER A 399 25.26 25.90 14.23
CA SER A 399 26.55 25.39 14.68
C SER A 399 27.60 26.51 14.63
N ARG A 400 27.82 27.09 15.81
CA ARG A 400 29.12 27.53 16.35
C ARG A 400 30.19 27.88 15.31
N VAL A 401 30.40 29.18 15.12
CA VAL A 401 31.77 29.69 14.92
C VAL A 401 32.29 30.04 16.31
N ASP A 402 32.81 29.04 17.01
CA ASP A 402 33.84 29.27 18.02
C ASP A 402 35.10 28.55 17.53
N GLY A 403 36.06 29.36 17.12
CA GLY A 403 37.35 28.98 16.58
C GLY A 403 38.36 30.07 16.89
N GLN A 404 38.54 30.29 18.20
CA GLN A 404 39.81 30.59 18.85
C GLN A 404 41.02 30.79 17.92
N ASP A 405 41.47 32.04 17.76
CA ASP A 405 42.88 32.34 17.60
C ASP A 405 43.29 33.28 18.74
N GLY A 406 44.00 32.70 19.70
CA GLY A 406 44.66 33.44 20.76
C GLY A 406 46.01 33.96 20.28
N SER A 407 46.43 35.11 20.80
CA SER A 407 47.69 35.24 21.56
C SER A 407 48.04 36.71 21.81
N GLY A 408 48.33 37.01 23.08
CA GLY A 408 49.21 38.10 23.53
C GLY A 408 48.58 39.49 23.49
N GLY A 409 48.45 40.23 24.58
CA GLY A 409 49.34 40.31 25.73
C GLY A 409 49.77 41.77 25.90
N ASP A 410 49.67 42.24 27.13
CA ASP A 410 50.33 43.41 27.72
C ASP A 410 49.75 44.84 27.56
N GLN A 411 49.17 45.29 28.68
CA GLN A 411 49.64 46.42 29.51
C GLN A 411 49.90 47.78 28.81
N GLN A 412 48.92 48.68 28.88
CA GLN A 412 48.88 49.92 29.70
C GLN A 412 47.84 50.91 29.18
#